data_AF-A0A936CGC3-F1
#
_entry.id   AF-A0A936CGC3-F1
#
_cell.length_a   1.000
_cell.length_b   1.000
_cell.length_c   1.000
_cell.angle_alpha   90.00
_cell.angle_beta   90.00
_cell.angle_gamma   90.00
#
_symmetry.space_group_name_H-M   'P 1'
#
loop_
_entity.id
_entity.type
_entity.pdbx_description
1 polymer ?
#
loop_
_entity_poly.entity_id
_entity_poly.type
_entity_poly.pdbx_seq_one_letter_code
_entity_poly.pdbx_strand_id
1 'polypeptide(L)' 'MAGYESEITKFMREFLDRHPEELASQRKGRGAWWDKSADERTPPAPPARLAPRSGGAEYTFKPLSETDTKL' A
#
# COMPACT_ATOMS: atom_id res chain seq x y z
N MET A 1 -11.85 43.99 -4.00
CA MET A 1 -10.83 43.74 -2.95
C MET A 1 -10.03 42.53 -3.37
N ALA A 2 -8.76 42.67 -3.70
CA ALA A 2 -7.88 41.51 -3.77
C ALA A 2 -7.71 41.01 -2.33
N GLY A 3 -8.25 39.82 -2.03
CA GLY A 3 -8.10 39.19 -0.72
C GLY A 3 -6.63 38.88 -0.43
N TYR A 4 -6.30 38.73 0.85
CA TYR A 4 -4.96 38.35 1.29
C TYR A 4 -4.46 37.09 0.53
N GLU A 5 -3.27 37.17 -0.04
CA GLU A 5 -2.53 36.05 -0.60
C GLU A 5 -1.38 35.70 0.35
N SER A 6 -1.18 34.41 0.63
CA SER A 6 -0.05 33.99 1.46
C SER A 6 1.28 34.15 0.71
N GLU A 7 2.36 34.46 1.42
CA GLU A 7 3.70 34.59 0.83
C GLU A 7 4.13 33.33 0.06
N ILE A 8 3.72 32.15 0.54
CA ILE A 8 3.99 30.87 -0.11
C ILE A 8 3.28 30.80 -1.46
N THR A 9 2.01 31.19 -1.52
CA THR A 9 1.23 31.18 -2.77
C THR A 9 1.85 32.12 -3.80
N LYS A 10 2.22 33.32 -3.37
CA LYS A 10 2.91 34.30 -4.22
C LYS A 10 4.24 33.77 -4.74
N PHE A 11 5.07 33.20 -3.85
CA PHE A 11 6.34 32.58 -4.21
C PHE A 11 6.16 31.47 -5.24
N MET A 12 5.23 30.54 -5.01
CA MET A 12 5.01 29.41 -5.91
C MET A 12 4.57 29.87 -7.30
N ARG A 13 3.72 30.90 -7.39
CA ARG A 13 3.32 31.50 -8.67
C ARG A 13 4.53 32.07 -9.39
N GLU A 14 5.28 32.96 -8.74
CA GLU A 14 6.45 33.61 -9.33
C GLU A 14 7.58 32.63 -9.68
N PHE A 15 7.69 31.52 -8.95
CA PHE A 15 8.66 30.47 -9.22
C PHE A 15 8.28 29.68 -10.47
N LEU A 16 7.01 29.24 -10.58
CA LEU A 16 6.54 28.48 -11.75
C LEU A 16 6.50 29.31 -13.03
N ASP A 17 6.24 30.63 -12.92
CA ASP A 17 6.32 31.55 -14.05
C ASP A 17 7.75 31.67 -14.60
N ARG A 18 8.76 31.58 -13.71
CA ARG A 18 10.18 31.64 -14.07
C ARG A 18 10.76 30.29 -14.50
N HIS A 19 10.18 29.18 -14.04
CA HIS A 19 10.66 27.82 -14.23
C HIS A 19 9.59 26.92 -14.87
N PRO A 20 9.19 27.16 -16.14
CA PRO A 20 8.19 26.34 -16.81
C PRO A 20 8.63 24.87 -16.98
N GLU A 21 9.92 24.57 -16.93
CA GLU A 21 10.47 23.21 -16.91
C GLU A 21 9.97 22.38 -15.70
N GLU A 22 9.72 23.04 -14.58
CA GLU A 22 9.20 22.38 -13.38
C GLU A 22 7.76 21.89 -13.57
N LEU A 23 6.99 22.45 -14.51
CA LEU A 23 5.68 21.92 -14.87
C LEU A 23 5.82 20.53 -15.52
N ALA A 24 6.83 20.33 -16.37
CA ALA A 24 7.11 19.03 -16.96
C ALA A 24 7.61 18.03 -15.91
N SER A 25 8.50 18.47 -15.01
CA SER A 25 8.96 17.71 -13.84
C SER A 25 7.80 17.27 -12.96
N GLN A 26 6.88 18.19 -12.63
CA GLN A 26 5.70 17.94 -11.82
C GLN A 26 4.75 16.94 -12.48
N ARG A 27 4.54 17.04 -13.81
CA ARG A 27 3.72 16.07 -14.56
C ARG A 27 4.35 14.69 -14.53
N LYS A 28 5.67 14.58 -14.71
CA LYS A 28 6.41 13.32 -14.61
C LYS A 28 6.35 12.73 -13.20
N GLY A 29 6.48 13.56 -12.17
CA GLY A 29 6.39 13.17 -10.76
C GLY A 29 4.99 12.69 -10.37
N ARG A 30 3.93 13.38 -10.81
CA ARG A 30 2.55 12.89 -10.64
C ARG A 30 2.34 11.54 -11.34
N GLY A 31 2.80 11.42 -12.58
CA GLY A 31 2.65 10.19 -13.36
C GLY A 31 3.37 8.96 -12.80
N ALA A 32 4.41 9.16 -11.98
CA ALA A 32 5.18 8.04 -11.42
C ALA A 32 4.38 7.16 -10.45
N TRP A 33 3.36 7.70 -9.78
CA TRP A 33 2.56 6.96 -8.80
C TRP A 33 1.06 7.25 -8.92
N TRP A 34 0.68 8.50 -9.16
CA TRP A 34 -0.72 8.92 -9.11
C TRP A 34 -1.49 8.58 -10.39
N ASP A 35 -0.84 8.54 -11.55
CA ASP A 35 -1.49 8.21 -12.83
C ASP A 35 -1.46 6.70 -13.15
N LYS A 36 -0.89 5.87 -12.27
CA LYS A 36 -0.86 4.41 -12.47
C LYS A 36 -2.22 3.79 -12.20
N SER A 37 -2.68 2.89 -13.07
CA SER A 37 -3.86 2.06 -12.83
C SER A 37 -3.68 1.14 -11.61
N ALA A 38 -4.78 0.66 -11.01
CA ALA A 38 -4.70 -0.24 -9.85
C ALA A 38 -3.90 -1.53 -10.17
N ASP A 39 -4.00 -1.99 -11.41
CA ASP A 39 -3.30 -3.16 -11.93
C ASP A 39 -1.79 -2.90 -12.11
N GLU A 40 -1.38 -1.67 -12.46
CA GLU A 40 0.04 -1.28 -12.54
C GLU A 40 0.68 -1.10 -11.15
N ARG A 41 -0.13 -0.80 -10.13
CA ARG A 41 0.34 -0.64 -8.74
C ARG A 41 0.43 -1.98 -8.01
N THR A 42 -0.44 -2.91 -8.36
CA THR A 42 -0.55 -4.20 -7.69
C THR A 42 0.28 -5.24 -8.44
N PRO A 43 1.34 -5.81 -7.84
CA PRO A 43 2.00 -6.95 -8.43
C PRO A 43 0.97 -8.06 -8.69
N PRO A 44 1.10 -8.85 -9.78
CA PRO A 44 0.17 -9.94 -10.05
C PRO A 44 0.07 -10.84 -8.83
N ALA A 45 -1.16 -11.27 -8.51
CA ALA A 45 -1.39 -12.13 -7.36
C ALA A 45 -0.40 -13.30 -7.43
N PRO A 46 0.39 -13.55 -6.36
CA PRO A 46 1.32 -14.67 -6.37
C PRO A 46 0.53 -15.94 -6.72
N PRO A 47 1.08 -16.85 -7.53
CA PRO A 47 0.40 -18.10 -7.84
C PRO A 47 -0.01 -18.72 -6.51
N ALA A 48 -1.26 -19.17 -6.43
CA ALA A 48 -1.82 -19.73 -5.20
C ALA A 48 -0.84 -20.76 -4.64
N ARG A 49 -0.05 -20.36 -3.65
CA ARG A 49 0.78 -21.30 -2.91
C ARG A 49 -0.26 -22.18 -2.24
N LEU A 50 -0.14 -23.49 -2.44
CA LEU A 50 -0.88 -24.47 -1.66
C LEU A 50 -0.66 -24.06 -0.21
N ALA A 51 -1.65 -23.39 0.41
CA ALA A 51 -1.58 -23.11 1.82
C ALA A 51 -1.30 -24.47 2.48
N PRO A 52 -0.34 -24.58 3.41
CA PRO A 52 -0.23 -25.81 4.17
C PRO A 52 -1.63 -26.09 4.71
N ARG A 53 -2.19 -27.25 4.34
CA ARG A 53 -3.48 -27.71 4.88
C ARG A 53 -3.35 -27.53 6.39
N SER A 54 -4.24 -26.75 6.98
CA SER A 54 -4.33 -26.57 8.43
C SER A 54 -4.71 -27.92 9.05
N GLY A 55 -3.74 -28.81 9.15
CA GLY A 55 -3.79 -30.16 9.72
C GLY A 55 -2.48 -30.35 10.44
N GLY A 56 -2.33 -29.64 11.56
CA GLY A 56 -1.07 -29.47 12.27
C GLY A 56 -1.04 -30.08 13.67
N ALA A 57 -2.10 -30.77 14.09
CA ALA A 57 -2.16 -31.33 15.45
C ALA A 57 -3.19 -32.45 15.66
N GLU A 58 -3.82 -33.02 14.61
CA GLU A 58 -4.75 -34.15 14.80
C GLU A 58 -4.13 -35.39 15.50
N TYR A 59 -2.80 -35.48 15.55
CA TYR A 59 -2.05 -36.52 16.27
C TYR A 59 -1.60 -36.13 17.69
N THR A 60 -1.77 -34.88 18.10
CA THR A 60 -1.24 -34.36 19.38
C THR A 60 -2.15 -34.69 20.57
N PHE A 61 -3.45 -34.87 20.34
CA PHE A 61 -4.40 -35.21 21.39
C PHE A 61 -4.94 -36.63 21.18
N LYS A 62 -4.43 -37.59 21.94
CA LYS A 62 -5.14 -38.85 22.16
C LYS A 62 -6.27 -38.58 23.16
N PRO A 63 -7.53 -38.93 22.87
CA PRO A 63 -8.58 -38.83 23.86
C PRO A 63 -8.23 -39.74 25.05
N LEU A 64 -8.27 -39.18 26.27
CA LEU A 64 -8.08 -39.97 27.49
C LEU A 64 -9.20 -41.01 27.59
N SER A 65 -8.82 -42.24 27.87
CA SER A 65 -9.76 -43.34 28.05
C SER A 65 -10.19 -43.43 29.51
N GLU A 66 -11.34 -44.05 29.79
CA GLU A 66 -11.89 -44.16 31.16
C GLU A 66 -10.92 -44.85 32.15
N THR A 67 -9.94 -45.60 31.65
CA THR A 67 -8.88 -46.22 32.44
C THR A 67 -7.83 -45.23 32.97
N ASP A 68 -7.67 -44.07 32.31
CA ASP A 68 -6.69 -43.04 32.71
C ASP A 68 -7.20 -42.16 33.87
N THR A 69 -8.50 -42.19 34.16
CA THR A 69 -9.16 -41.35 35.18
C THR A 69 -9.12 -41.97 36.58
N LYS A 70 -8.65 -43.21 36.73
CA LYS A 70 -8.54 -43.91 38.03
C LYS A 70 -7.08 -43.94 38.51
N LEU A 71 -6.59 -42.80 38.98
CA LEU A 71 -5.43 -42.69 39.88
C LEU A 71 -5.81 -41.83 41.09
#